data_AF-A0A6A4PKH8-F1
#
_entry.id   AF-A0A6A4PKH8-F1
#
_cell.length_a   1.000
_cell.length_b   1.000
_cell.length_c   1.000
_cell.angle_alpha   90.00
_cell.angle_beta   90.00
_cell.angle_gamma   90.00
#
_symmetry.space_group_name_H-M   'P 1'
#
loop_
_entity.id
_entity.type
_entity.pdbx_description
1 polymer ?
#
loop_
_entity_poly.entity_id
_entity_poly.type
_entity_poly.pdbx_seq_one_letter_code
_entity_poly.pdbx_strand_id
1 'polypeptide(L)'
;MAYGGSRSVTFFLLAINLPLYFIVLVIASWATNHGIQMSREAASVLSTPAHIFPIYFPMGNMATGFFIIFSLIAGVVGFTTSFTGLLNIFEWDASNLHSAAISSFITWALTLLAMGFACKEMQLGWTDSNLRILEVFTIIVSATQMLCTGVIYAGVSEPILQRSRRV
;
A
#
# COMPACT_ATOMS: atom_id res chain seq x y z
N MET A 1 -20.71 22.82 12.14
CA MET A 1 -21.43 22.04 11.11
C MET A 1 -20.50 21.24 10.18
N ALA A 2 -19.17 21.30 10.30
CA ALA A 2 -18.21 20.62 9.41
C ALA A 2 -17.86 19.14 9.79
N TYR A 3 -18.15 18.71 11.01
CA TYR A 3 -17.72 17.39 11.51
C TYR A 3 -18.37 16.19 10.78
N GLY A 4 -19.59 16.36 10.27
CA GLY A 4 -20.31 15.31 9.54
C GLY A 4 -19.78 15.08 8.11
N GLY A 5 -19.32 16.15 7.45
CA GLY A 5 -18.80 16.07 6.08
C GLY A 5 -17.45 15.33 6.01
N SER A 6 -16.51 15.70 6.89
CA SER A 6 -15.20 15.05 6.97
C SER A 6 -15.32 13.55 7.27
N ARG A 7 -16.20 13.14 8.19
CA ARG A 7 -16.43 11.73 8.53
C ARG A 7 -16.96 10.92 7.34
N SER A 8 -17.90 11.47 6.57
CA SER A 8 -18.46 10.79 5.38
C SER A 8 -17.40 10.61 4.29
N VAL A 9 -16.53 11.61 4.10
CA VAL A 9 -15.43 11.53 3.13
C VAL A 9 -14.39 10.51 3.57
N THR A 10 -13.99 10.51 4.85
CA THR A 10 -13.05 9.51 5.40
C THR A 10 -13.57 8.09 5.24
N PHE A 11 -14.85 7.85 5.54
CA PHE A 11 -15.48 6.55 5.36
C PHE A 11 -15.42 6.09 3.90
N PHE A 12 -15.81 6.96 2.97
CA PHE A 12 -15.81 6.65 1.54
C PHE A 12 -14.40 6.33 1.02
N LEU A 13 -13.40 7.11 1.42
CA LEU A 13 -12.01 6.89 1.01
C LEU A 13 -11.43 5.60 1.60
N LEU A 14 -11.73 5.26 2.86
CA LEU A 14 -11.32 3.99 3.46
C LEU A 14 -12.01 2.80 2.79
N ALA A 15 -13.29 2.92 2.45
CA ALA A 15 -14.05 1.90 1.74
C ALA A 15 -13.53 1.63 0.32
N ILE A 16 -12.97 2.64 -0.35
CA ILE A 16 -12.29 2.48 -1.66
C ILE A 16 -10.87 1.93 -1.48
N ASN A 17 -10.12 2.40 -0.49
CA ASN A 17 -8.74 1.92 -0.28
C ASN A 17 -8.70 0.44 0.13
N LEU A 18 -9.67 -0.05 0.90
CA LEU A 18 -9.74 -1.44 1.33
C LEU A 18 -9.67 -2.46 0.16
N PRO A 19 -10.56 -2.44 -0.84
CA PRO A 19 -10.50 -3.36 -1.98
C PRO A 19 -9.26 -3.11 -2.85
N LEU A 20 -8.80 -1.87 -2.99
CA LEU A 20 -7.59 -1.59 -3.77
C LEU A 20 -6.34 -2.23 -3.15
N TYR A 21 -6.14 -2.07 -1.84
CA TYR A 21 -5.07 -2.75 -1.11
C TYR A 21 -5.22 -4.27 -1.11
N PHE A 22 -6.46 -4.78 -1.07
CA PHE A 22 -6.72 -6.21 -1.20
C PHE A 22 -6.30 -6.76 -2.57
N ILE A 23 -6.59 -6.04 -3.67
CA ILE A 23 -6.15 -6.42 -5.02
C ILE A 23 -4.62 -6.44 -5.10
N VAL A 24 -3.95 -5.40 -4.59
CA VAL A 24 -2.49 -5.34 -4.53
C VAL A 24 -1.92 -6.52 -3.74
N LEU A 25 -2.51 -6.82 -2.57
CA LEU A 25 -2.11 -7.95 -1.73
C LEU A 25 -2.22 -9.28 -2.48
N VAL A 26 -3.34 -9.53 -3.16
CA VAL A 26 -3.59 -10.79 -3.89
C VAL A 26 -2.60 -10.96 -5.04
N ILE A 27 -2.40 -9.91 -5.85
CA ILE A 27 -1.50 -9.98 -7.01
C ILE A 27 -0.04 -10.09 -6.54
N ALA A 28 0.38 -9.34 -5.52
CA ALA A 28 1.72 -9.44 -4.95
C ALA A 28 1.98 -10.81 -4.30
N SER A 29 0.98 -11.40 -3.64
CA SER A 29 1.07 -12.75 -3.07
C SER A 29 1.21 -13.80 -4.17
N TRP A 30 0.42 -13.69 -5.24
CA TRP A 30 0.53 -14.55 -6.41
C TRP A 30 1.91 -14.42 -7.06
N ALA A 31 2.39 -13.19 -7.29
CA ALA A 31 3.69 -12.93 -7.90
C ALA A 31 4.85 -13.46 -7.03
N THR A 32 4.75 -13.33 -5.71
CA THR A 32 5.72 -13.91 -4.77
C THR A 32 5.77 -15.43 -4.88
N ASN A 33 4.62 -16.10 -4.82
CA ASN A 33 4.53 -17.55 -4.95
C ASN A 33 5.05 -18.03 -6.31
N HIS A 34 4.68 -17.34 -7.39
CA HIS A 34 5.13 -17.68 -8.73
C HIS A 34 6.65 -17.49 -8.91
N GLY A 35 7.21 -16.40 -8.37
CA GLY A 35 8.65 -16.16 -8.39
C GLY A 35 9.45 -17.22 -7.61
N ILE A 36 8.93 -17.73 -6.50
CA ILE A 36 9.54 -18.84 -5.75
C ILE A 36 9.53 -20.14 -6.59
N GLN A 37 8.44 -20.42 -7.28
CA GLN A 37 8.34 -21.62 -8.13
C GLN A 37 9.34 -21.55 -9.30
N MET A 38 9.36 -20.44 -10.03
CA MET A 38 10.29 -20.30 -11.16
C MET A 38 11.75 -20.21 -10.74
N SER A 39 12.07 -19.58 -9.61
CA SER A 39 13.45 -19.55 -9.10
C SER A 39 13.95 -20.95 -8.75
N ARG A 40 13.10 -21.82 -8.20
CA ARG A 40 13.41 -23.23 -7.96
C ARG A 40 13.65 -24.01 -9.26
N GLU A 41 12.84 -23.78 -10.29
CA GLU A 41 12.97 -24.42 -11.60
C GLU A 41 14.24 -23.95 -12.34
N ALA A 42 14.49 -22.65 -12.39
CA ALA A 42 15.67 -22.07 -13.01
C ALA A 42 16.98 -22.47 -12.30
N ALA A 43 16.95 -22.59 -10.96
CA ALA A 43 18.10 -23.06 -10.17
C ALA A 43 18.49 -24.52 -10.45
N SER A 44 17.61 -25.33 -11.03
CA SER A 44 17.90 -26.73 -11.36
C SER A 44 18.74 -26.90 -12.63
N VAL A 45 18.88 -25.85 -13.45
CA VAL A 45 19.49 -25.91 -14.79
C VAL A 45 20.70 -24.97 -14.98
N LEU A 46 21.00 -24.08 -14.03
CA LEU A 46 22.05 -23.05 -14.15
C LEU A 46 23.31 -23.36 -13.32
N SER A 47 24.48 -23.25 -13.94
CA SER A 47 25.79 -23.33 -13.27
C SER A 47 26.05 -22.09 -12.40
N THR A 48 26.64 -22.29 -11.21
CA THR A 48 26.87 -21.31 -10.13
C THR A 48 27.57 -20.02 -10.59
N PRO A 49 26.85 -18.89 -10.63
CA PRO A 49 26.99 -17.86 -9.57
C PRO A 49 25.67 -17.18 -9.13
N ALA A 50 24.50 -17.60 -9.64
CA ALA A 50 23.20 -16.97 -9.34
C ALA A 50 22.58 -17.38 -7.99
N HIS A 51 23.18 -18.33 -7.27
CA HIS A 51 22.68 -18.87 -5.99
C HIS A 51 22.78 -17.90 -4.79
N ILE A 52 23.53 -16.80 -4.92
CA ILE A 52 23.92 -15.95 -3.79
C ILE A 52 23.02 -14.71 -3.64
N PHE A 53 22.10 -14.44 -4.59
CA PHE A 53 21.08 -13.40 -4.43
C PHE A 53 19.75 -14.03 -4.03
N PRO A 54 19.32 -13.91 -2.75
CA PRO A 54 18.08 -14.52 -2.23
C PRO A 54 16.77 -13.94 -2.82
N ILE A 55 16.87 -13.11 -3.86
CA ILE A 55 15.75 -12.43 -4.54
C ILE A 55 15.98 -12.53 -6.06
N TYR A 56 16.23 -13.73 -6.59
CA TYR A 56 16.24 -13.94 -8.03
C TYR A 56 14.81 -14.23 -8.50
N PHE A 57 14.13 -13.22 -9.03
CA PHE A 57 12.85 -13.37 -9.70
C PHE A 57 13.12 -13.45 -11.21
N PRO A 58 13.06 -14.65 -11.84
CA PRO A 58 13.18 -14.77 -13.29
C PRO A 58 11.95 -14.25 -14.04
N MET A 59 10.93 -13.74 -13.33
CA MET A 59 9.82 -12.98 -13.90
C MET A 59 10.14 -11.49 -13.83
N GLY A 60 10.33 -10.86 -14.99
CA GLY A 60 10.52 -9.42 -15.11
C GLY A 60 11.98 -8.99 -15.15
N ASN A 61 12.26 -7.82 -14.56
CA ASN A 61 13.57 -7.19 -14.59
C ASN A 61 14.24 -7.17 -13.19
N MET A 62 15.42 -6.56 -13.07
CA MET A 62 16.19 -6.55 -11.80
C MET A 62 15.49 -5.83 -10.63
N ALA A 63 14.49 -4.97 -10.87
CA ALA A 63 13.73 -4.26 -9.84
C ALA A 63 12.49 -5.04 -9.38
N THR A 64 12.08 -6.09 -10.10
CA THR A 64 10.82 -6.81 -9.88
C THR A 64 10.76 -7.45 -8.49
N GLY A 65 11.85 -8.07 -8.04
CA GLY A 65 11.90 -8.66 -6.71
C GLY A 65 11.69 -7.66 -5.58
N PHE A 66 12.31 -6.47 -5.68
CA PHE A 66 12.12 -5.39 -4.71
C PHE A 66 10.69 -4.87 -4.77
N PHE A 67 10.17 -4.62 -5.98
CA PHE A 67 8.81 -4.14 -6.18
C PHE A 67 7.77 -5.04 -5.53
N ILE A 68 7.83 -6.36 -5.77
CA ILE A 68 6.86 -7.32 -5.23
C ILE A 68 6.88 -7.32 -3.70
N ILE A 69 8.07 -7.33 -3.07
CA ILE A 69 8.19 -7.37 -1.60
C ILE A 69 7.61 -6.10 -0.98
N PHE A 70 7.96 -4.93 -1.49
CA PHE A 70 7.42 -3.66 -0.98
C PHE A 70 5.92 -3.52 -1.25
N SER A 71 5.44 -3.99 -2.41
CA SER A 71 4.02 -4.02 -2.75
C SER A 71 3.23 -4.94 -1.82
N LEU A 72 3.78 -6.10 -1.45
CA LEU A 72 3.18 -7.02 -0.49
C LEU A 72 3.08 -6.40 0.91
N ILE A 73 4.17 -5.79 1.41
CA ILE A 73 4.19 -5.12 2.71
C ILE A 73 3.20 -3.94 2.74
N ALA A 74 3.21 -3.10 1.70
CA ALA A 74 2.26 -2.00 1.56
C ALA A 74 0.82 -2.51 1.47
N GLY A 75 0.59 -3.62 0.76
CA GLY A 75 -0.69 -4.33 0.67
C GLY A 75 -1.23 -4.74 2.05
N VAL A 76 -0.43 -5.44 2.86
CA VAL A 76 -0.82 -5.90 4.20
C VAL A 76 -1.09 -4.72 5.12
N VAL A 77 -0.18 -3.75 5.19
CA VAL A 77 -0.29 -2.60 6.08
C VAL A 77 -1.46 -1.69 5.67
N GLY A 78 -1.68 -1.49 4.37
CA GLY A 78 -2.81 -0.69 3.88
C GLY A 78 -4.16 -1.37 4.02
N PHE A 79 -4.23 -2.69 3.83
CA PHE A 79 -5.45 -3.46 4.09
C PHE A 79 -5.84 -3.38 5.57
N THR A 80 -4.89 -3.64 6.47
CA THR A 80 -5.13 -3.60 7.93
C THR A 80 -5.48 -2.20 8.43
N THR A 81 -4.79 -1.16 7.93
CA THR A 81 -5.11 0.25 8.27
C THR A 81 -6.48 0.66 7.75
N SER A 82 -6.86 0.26 6.53
CA SER A 82 -8.18 0.56 5.97
C SER A 82 -9.29 -0.17 6.73
N PHE A 83 -9.06 -1.44 7.09
CA PHE A 83 -10.01 -2.27 7.83
C PHE A 83 -10.23 -1.75 9.25
N THR A 84 -9.15 -1.50 10.00
CA THR A 84 -9.24 -0.93 11.35
C THR A 84 -9.80 0.50 11.33
N GLY A 85 -9.49 1.29 10.31
CA GLY A 85 -10.09 2.60 10.10
C GLY A 85 -11.61 2.55 9.92
N LEU A 86 -12.12 1.59 9.14
CA LEU A 86 -13.56 1.38 8.99
C LEU A 86 -14.21 0.94 10.31
N LEU A 87 -13.61 -0.02 11.02
CA LEU A 87 -14.12 -0.48 12.32
C LEU A 87 -14.20 0.67 13.34
N ASN A 88 -13.16 1.51 13.43
CA ASN A 88 -13.17 2.69 14.31
C ASN A 88 -14.30 3.68 13.97
N ILE A 89 -14.67 3.83 12.70
CA ILE A 89 -15.79 4.69 12.29
C ILE A 89 -17.13 4.07 12.69
N PHE A 90 -17.27 2.75 12.61
CA PHE A 90 -18.46 2.02 13.04
C PHE A 90 -18.63 2.03 14.57
N GLU A 91 -17.54 1.83 15.32
CA GLU A 91 -17.54 1.78 16.79
C GLU A 91 -17.60 3.16 17.47
N TRP A 92 -17.57 4.26 16.69
CA TRP A 92 -17.73 5.64 17.17
C TRP A 92 -16.69 6.08 18.22
N ASP A 93 -15.45 5.61 18.10
CA ASP A 93 -14.39 5.96 19.05
C ASP A 93 -13.56 7.17 18.57
N ALA A 94 -13.91 8.36 19.07
CA ALA A 94 -13.21 9.61 18.77
C ALA A 94 -11.80 9.68 19.41
N SER A 95 -11.46 8.80 20.35
CA SER A 95 -10.17 8.84 21.05
C SER A 95 -8.99 8.36 20.18
N ASN A 96 -9.27 7.59 19.12
CA ASN A 96 -8.25 6.95 18.28
C ASN A 96 -7.77 7.77 17.07
N LEU A 97 -8.20 9.03 16.95
CA LEU A 97 -7.91 9.91 15.81
C LEU A 97 -6.41 10.11 15.54
N HIS A 98 -5.58 10.24 16.59
CA HIS A 98 -4.13 10.40 16.43
C HIS A 98 -3.43 9.10 15.99
N SER A 99 -3.88 7.96 16.51
CA SER A 99 -3.39 6.63 16.11
C SER A 99 -3.74 6.33 14.65
N ALA A 100 -4.96 6.70 14.22
CA ALA A 100 -5.40 6.59 12.84
C ALA A 100 -4.58 7.47 11.88
N ALA A 101 -4.19 8.68 12.30
CA ALA A 101 -3.35 9.57 11.49
C ALA A 101 -1.94 9.00 11.26
N ILE A 102 -1.30 8.50 12.33
CA ILE A 102 0.04 7.91 12.24
C ILE A 102 0.03 6.63 11.39
N SER A 103 -0.93 5.73 11.61
CA SER A 103 -1.07 4.50 10.82
C SER A 103 -1.35 4.77 9.34
N SER A 104 -2.19 5.76 9.03
CA SER A 104 -2.42 6.20 7.65
C SER A 104 -1.16 6.77 7.00
N PHE A 105 -0.36 7.54 7.74
CA PHE A 105 0.92 8.08 7.26
C PHE A 105 1.97 7.00 7.01
N ILE A 106 2.12 6.04 7.92
CA ILE A 106 3.01 4.88 7.73
C ILE A 106 2.61 4.10 6.49
N THR A 107 1.31 3.83 6.34
CA THR A 107 0.76 3.17 5.15
C THR A 107 1.08 3.93 3.88
N TRP A 108 0.91 5.25 3.89
CA TRP A 108 1.24 6.11 2.75
C TRP A 108 2.73 6.07 2.40
N ALA A 109 3.62 6.15 3.39
CA ALA A 109 5.06 6.08 3.19
C ALA A 109 5.50 4.74 2.57
N LEU A 110 4.96 3.61 3.05
CA LEU A 110 5.22 2.29 2.47
C LEU A 110 4.68 2.17 1.04
N THR A 111 3.51 2.75 0.77
CA THR A 111 2.89 2.77 -0.55
C THR A 111 3.70 3.62 -1.54
N LEU A 112 4.25 4.76 -1.09
CA LEU A 112 5.17 5.57 -1.89
C LEU A 112 6.46 4.84 -2.23
N LEU A 113 6.99 4.07 -1.27
CA LEU A 113 8.16 3.24 -1.51
C LEU A 113 7.86 2.19 -2.59
N ALA A 114 6.74 1.47 -2.48
CA ALA A 114 6.28 0.52 -3.49
C ALA A 114 6.03 1.19 -4.87
N MET A 115 5.45 2.39 -4.88
CA MET A 115 5.24 3.18 -6.09
C MET A 115 6.58 3.57 -6.75
N GLY A 116 7.59 3.95 -5.97
CA GLY A 116 8.92 4.25 -6.50
C GLY A 116 9.52 3.07 -7.26
N PHE A 117 9.36 1.85 -6.75
CA PHE A 117 9.74 0.63 -7.45
C PHE A 117 8.87 0.35 -8.68
N ALA A 118 7.55 0.58 -8.62
CA ALA A 118 6.66 0.46 -9.78
C ALA A 118 7.07 1.40 -10.94
N CYS A 119 7.43 2.64 -10.62
CA CYS A 119 7.96 3.59 -11.61
C CYS A 119 9.27 3.08 -12.23
N LYS A 120 10.13 2.44 -11.42
CA LYS A 120 11.39 1.89 -11.90
C LYS A 120 11.17 0.67 -12.81
N GLU A 121 10.25 -0.22 -12.45
CA GLU A 121 9.82 -1.36 -13.26
C GLU A 121 9.33 -0.90 -14.64
N MET A 122 8.42 0.07 -14.69
CA MET A 122 7.91 0.63 -15.95
C MET A 122 9.01 1.24 -16.83
N GLN A 123 10.02 1.89 -16.23
CA GLN A 123 11.13 2.46 -16.98
C GLN A 123 11.99 1.37 -17.65
N LEU A 124 12.15 0.21 -17.01
CA LEU A 124 12.98 -0.89 -17.51
C LEU A 124 12.25 -1.74 -18.57
N GLY A 125 10.91 -1.70 -18.61
CA GLY A 125 10.13 -2.00 -19.81
C GLY A 125 10.07 -3.48 -20.22
N TRP A 126 10.11 -4.41 -19.26
CA TRP A 126 10.17 -5.85 -19.57
C TRP A 126 9.38 -6.68 -18.54
N THR A 127 8.05 -6.52 -18.57
CA THR A 127 7.19 -7.00 -17.49
C THR A 127 5.97 -7.75 -18.02
N ASP A 128 5.64 -8.89 -17.40
CA ASP A 128 4.44 -9.68 -17.70
C ASP A 128 3.15 -8.90 -17.43
N SER A 129 2.07 -9.27 -18.12
CA SER A 129 0.77 -8.56 -18.02
C SER A 129 0.24 -8.45 -16.59
N ASN A 130 0.47 -9.46 -15.74
CA ASN A 130 0.03 -9.45 -14.34
C ASN A 130 0.82 -8.44 -13.48
N LEU A 131 2.12 -8.30 -13.73
CA LEU A 131 2.95 -7.34 -13.02
C LEU A 131 2.65 -5.91 -13.46
N ARG A 132 2.32 -5.70 -14.73
CA ARG A 132 1.84 -4.40 -15.22
C ARG A 132 0.53 -3.97 -14.55
N ILE A 133 -0.35 -4.92 -14.23
CA ILE A 133 -1.54 -4.64 -13.41
C ILE A 133 -1.09 -4.19 -12.01
N LEU A 134 -0.16 -4.91 -11.36
CA LEU A 134 0.35 -4.55 -10.04
C LEU A 134 0.98 -3.14 -10.00
N GLU A 135 1.75 -2.76 -11.02
CA GLU A 135 2.34 -1.43 -11.18
C GLU A 135 1.27 -0.33 -11.16
N VAL A 136 0.25 -0.47 -12.00
CA VAL A 136 -0.84 0.50 -12.14
C VAL A 136 -1.64 0.62 -10.85
N PHE A 137 -2.01 -0.51 -10.24
CA PHE A 137 -2.75 -0.51 -8.98
C PHE A 137 -1.94 0.12 -7.84
N THR A 138 -0.62 -0.11 -7.78
CA THR A 138 0.24 0.50 -6.75
C THR A 138 0.28 2.03 -6.88
N ILE A 139 0.26 2.56 -8.10
CA ILE A 139 0.21 4.01 -8.34
C ILE A 139 -1.14 4.59 -7.93
N ILE A 140 -2.24 3.94 -8.31
CA ILE A 140 -3.60 4.36 -7.94
C ILE A 140 -3.73 4.40 -6.41
N VAL A 141 -3.28 3.34 -5.74
CA VAL A 141 -3.33 3.20 -4.27
C VAL A 141 -2.50 4.28 -3.59
N SER A 142 -1.36 4.68 -4.15
CA SER A 142 -0.55 5.78 -3.62
C SER A 142 -1.31 7.11 -3.62
N ALA A 143 -2.01 7.42 -4.72
CA ALA A 143 -2.81 8.63 -4.82
C ALA A 143 -4.02 8.61 -3.87
N THR A 144 -4.75 7.50 -3.81
CA THR A 144 -5.93 7.38 -2.93
C THR A 144 -5.56 7.36 -1.46
N GLN A 145 -4.41 6.76 -1.09
CA GLN A 145 -3.92 6.77 0.29
C GLN A 145 -3.41 8.15 0.72
N MET A 146 -2.84 8.94 -0.21
CA MET A 146 -2.48 10.33 0.07
C MET A 146 -3.71 11.15 0.45
N LEU A 147 -4.81 11.00 -0.30
CA LEU A 147 -6.08 11.67 0.00
C LEU A 147 -6.64 11.22 1.36
N CYS A 148 -6.64 9.92 1.64
CA CYS A 148 -7.04 9.37 2.94
C CYS A 148 -6.25 10.03 4.10
N THR A 149 -4.92 10.05 3.97
CA THR A 149 -4.03 10.60 4.99
C THR A 149 -4.25 12.09 5.20
N GLY A 150 -4.45 12.85 4.11
CA GLY A 150 -4.76 14.28 4.18
C GLY A 150 -6.08 14.57 4.91
N VAL A 151 -7.14 13.81 4.62
CA VAL A 151 -8.45 13.99 5.29
C VAL A 151 -8.37 13.62 6.77
N ILE A 152 -7.70 12.52 7.12
CA ILE A 152 -7.51 12.12 8.53
C ILE A 152 -6.70 13.18 9.30
N TYR A 153 -5.64 13.70 8.70
CA TYR A 153 -4.81 14.75 9.32
C TYR A 153 -5.57 16.07 9.51
N ALA A 154 -6.38 16.47 8.53
CA ALA A 154 -7.26 17.63 8.65
C ALA A 154 -8.29 17.45 9.77
N GLY A 155 -8.89 16.25 9.88
CA GLY A 155 -9.82 15.90 10.95
C GLY A 155 -9.22 15.90 12.35
N VAL A 156 -7.92 15.61 12.51
CA VAL A 156 -7.19 15.75 13.78
C VAL A 156 -6.90 17.21 14.12
N SER A 157 -6.63 18.05 13.12
CA SER A 157 -6.24 19.45 13.31
C SER A 157 -7.41 20.36 13.74
N GLU A 158 -8.63 20.07 13.25
CA GLU A 158 -9.84 20.82 13.62
C GLU A 158 -10.12 20.90 15.14
N PRO A 159 -10.15 19.79 15.91
CA PRO A 159 -10.41 19.84 17.34
C PRO A 159 -9.28 20.50 18.14
N ILE A 160 -8.02 20.41 17.69
CA ILE A 160 -6.88 21.09 18.33
C ILE A 160 -7.03 22.61 18.21
N LEU A 161 -7.39 23.09 17.02
CA LEU A 161 -7.56 24.53 16.74
C LEU A 161 -8.79 25.09 17.47
N GLN A 162 -9.86 24.31 17.60
CA GLN A 162 -11.01 24.67 18.44
C GLN A 162 -10.70 24.71 19.93
N ARG A 163 -9.79 23.84 20.42
CA ARG A 163 -9.35 23.85 21.82
C ARG A 163 -8.47 25.07 22.11
N SER A 164 -7.53 25.40 21.22
CA SER A 164 -6.67 26.60 21.36
C SER A 164 -7.45 27.92 21.28
N ARG A 165 -8.62 27.95 20.62
CA ARG A 165 -9.46 29.16 20.52
C ARG A 165 -10.40 29.36 21.72
N ARG A 166 -10.42 28.41 22.67
CA ARG A 166 -11.25 28.44 23.89
C ARG A 166 -10.45 28.71 25.18
N VAL A 167 -9.13 28.90 25.07
CA VAL A 167 -8.23 29.30 26.16
C VAL A 167 -7.77 30.72 25.89
#